data_AF-A0A7S1A8S4-F1
#
_entry.id   AF-A0A7S1A8S4-F1
#
_cell.length_a   1.000
_cell.length_b   1.000
_cell.length_c   1.000
_cell.angle_alpha   90.00
_cell.angle_beta   90.00
_cell.angle_gamma   90.00
#
_symmetry.space_group_name_H-M   'P 1'
#
loop_
_entity.id
_entity.type
_entity.pdbx_description
1 polymer ?
#
loop_
_entity_poly.entity_id
_entity_poly.type
_entity_poly.pdbx_seq_one_letter_code
_entity_poly.pdbx_strand_id
1 'polypeptide(L)'
;MSKATPHINLSEDIFAGLNVKTRGERSDYVDVLEMEKGREVSFNAASVFLYKISAGNVGVWRSKDLTEATSTMCTVDQLSFYFATVGYFVSLTVIDCTVYLFLGFHIMLSLASVSLHELGALGSTVASEWILGPAVFMYLPPLLEGSLEYGSLAEALKRIISGFDPMAEMFPAGILYWFLTLLFFTFQNKTKAAAVRNALTAGTASYKATGRPNANTRLTLLDTFLQYRHLHYKDAVIFLLYFVLYKSASL
;
A
#
# COMPACT_ATOMS: atom_id res chain seq x y z
N MET A 1 4.64 -27.38 15.34
CA MET A 1 5.54 -26.25 15.65
C MET A 1 5.65 -25.30 14.45
N SER A 2 4.62 -24.49 14.15
CA SER A 2 4.71 -23.47 13.09
C SER A 2 5.48 -22.22 13.53
N LYS A 3 5.56 -21.99 14.85
CA LYS A 3 6.16 -20.76 15.42
C LYS A 3 7.65 -20.58 15.16
N ALA A 4 8.39 -21.68 14.97
CA ALA A 4 9.83 -21.69 14.74
C ALA A 4 10.22 -21.78 13.25
N THR A 5 9.25 -21.80 12.32
CA THR A 5 9.53 -21.90 10.89
C THR A 5 9.66 -20.49 10.29
N PRO A 6 10.87 -20.04 9.89
CA PRO A 6 11.10 -18.64 9.47
C PRO A 6 10.30 -18.24 8.22
N HIS A 7 9.92 -19.20 7.40
CA HIS A 7 9.14 -18.99 6.17
C HIS A 7 7.63 -18.87 6.40
N ILE A 8 7.15 -19.28 7.58
CA ILE A 8 5.74 -19.19 7.98
C ILE A 8 5.55 -18.00 8.92
N ASN A 9 6.47 -17.83 9.89
CA ASN A 9 6.44 -16.75 10.87
C ASN A 9 7.53 -15.70 10.55
N LEU A 10 7.31 -14.96 9.46
CA LEU A 10 8.20 -13.85 9.08
C LEU A 10 8.13 -12.65 10.04
N SER A 11 7.00 -12.50 10.74
CA SER A 11 6.69 -11.36 11.63
C SER A 11 6.91 -11.73 13.09
N GLU A 12 8.12 -12.18 13.43
CA GLU A 12 8.46 -12.67 14.79
C GLU A 12 8.14 -11.66 15.89
N ASP A 13 8.41 -10.37 15.65
CA ASP A 13 8.15 -9.28 16.60
C ASP A 13 6.65 -9.15 16.93
N ILE A 14 5.78 -9.32 15.93
CA ILE A 14 4.33 -9.27 16.12
C ILE A 14 3.88 -10.46 16.96
N PHE A 15 4.39 -11.67 16.68
CA PHE A 15 4.07 -12.85 17.47
C PHE A 15 4.58 -12.75 18.92
N ALA A 16 5.75 -12.13 19.14
CA ALA A 16 6.24 -11.83 20.47
C ALA A 16 5.29 -10.89 21.21
N GLY A 17 4.84 -9.81 20.56
CA GLY A 17 3.87 -8.87 21.13
C GLY A 17 2.51 -9.52 21.46
N LEU A 18 2.00 -10.39 20.59
CA LEU A 18 0.77 -11.16 20.85
C LEU A 18 0.94 -12.05 22.09
N ASN A 19 2.08 -12.73 22.23
CA ASN A 19 2.36 -13.60 23.37
C ASN A 19 2.41 -12.82 24.70
N VAL A 20 3.11 -11.67 24.73
CA VAL A 20 3.15 -10.76 25.90
C VAL A 20 1.72 -10.35 26.30
N LYS A 21 0.90 -9.91 25.33
CA LYS A 21 -0.49 -9.51 25.58
C LYS A 21 -1.33 -10.67 26.10
N THR A 22 -1.23 -11.87 25.53
CA THR A 22 -1.99 -13.04 26.00
C THR A 22 -1.64 -13.48 27.42
N ARG A 23 -0.41 -13.20 27.88
CA ARG A 23 0.02 -13.48 29.26
C ARG A 23 -0.40 -12.41 30.28
N GLY A 24 -1.02 -11.32 29.81
CA GLY A 24 -1.32 -10.16 30.65
C GLY A 24 -0.06 -9.36 31.04
N GLU A 25 1.07 -9.64 30.40
CA GLU A 25 2.30 -8.87 30.56
C GLU A 25 2.18 -7.53 29.81
N ARG A 26 2.95 -6.53 30.22
CA ARG A 26 3.01 -5.22 29.57
C ARG A 26 4.43 -4.92 29.14
N SER A 27 4.58 -4.35 27.95
CA SER A 27 5.83 -3.80 27.47
C SER A 27 5.62 -2.31 27.28
N ASP A 28 6.32 -1.49 28.05
CA ASP A 28 6.30 -0.05 27.87
C ASP A 28 7.08 0.29 26.59
N TYR A 29 6.44 1.00 25.67
CA TYR A 29 7.06 1.54 24.47
C TYR A 29 7.20 3.06 24.67
N VAL A 30 8.43 3.54 24.65
CA VAL A 30 8.74 4.96 24.69
C VAL A 30 9.23 5.35 23.32
N ASP A 31 8.40 6.11 22.59
CA ASP A 31 8.82 6.72 21.33
C ASP A 31 9.50 8.06 21.62
N VAL A 32 10.56 8.34 20.88
CA VAL A 32 11.30 9.61 20.99
C VAL A 32 11.23 10.29 19.63
N LEU A 33 10.19 11.11 19.45
CA LEU A 33 9.89 11.78 18.17
C LEU A 33 11.01 12.70 17.69
N GLU A 34 11.77 13.30 18.60
CA GLU A 34 12.81 14.30 18.26
C GLU A 34 14.19 13.68 18.01
N MET A 35 14.40 12.42 18.41
CA MET A 35 15.67 11.72 18.26
C MET A 35 15.48 10.53 17.34
N GLU A 36 15.12 10.81 16.08
CA GLU A 36 15.07 9.76 15.09
C GLU A 36 16.48 9.24 14.83
N LYS A 37 16.69 7.95 15.12
CA LYS A 37 17.83 7.21 14.57
C LYS A 37 17.54 6.97 13.09
N GLY A 38 17.68 8.03 12.29
CA GLY A 38 17.46 8.01 10.85
C GLY A 38 18.26 6.88 10.23
N ARG A 39 17.57 5.86 9.74
CA ARG A 39 18.17 4.86 8.86
C ARG A 39 18.02 5.41 7.45
N GLU A 40 19.12 5.69 6.79
CA GLU A 40 19.08 5.96 5.36
C GLU A 40 18.66 4.69 4.62
N VAL A 41 17.40 4.65 4.18
CA VAL A 41 16.84 3.52 3.46
C VAL A 41 16.60 3.96 2.03
N SER A 42 17.29 3.34 1.08
CA SER A 42 17.03 3.55 -0.34
C SER A 42 15.63 3.07 -0.72
N PHE A 43 15.06 3.65 -1.78
CA PHE A 43 13.74 3.29 -2.31
C PHE A 43 13.50 1.77 -2.37
N ASN A 44 14.50 1.04 -2.86
CA ASN A 44 14.40 -0.40 -3.02
C ASN A 44 14.40 -1.13 -1.66
N ALA A 45 15.28 -0.75 -0.75
CA ALA A 45 15.34 -1.35 0.58
C ALA A 45 14.02 -1.12 1.36
N ALA A 46 13.42 0.07 1.24
CA ALA A 46 12.12 0.39 1.83
C ALA A 46 11.00 -0.46 1.22
N SER A 47 10.96 -0.56 -0.10
CA SER A 47 9.95 -1.33 -0.83
C SER A 47 10.02 -2.83 -0.51
N VAL A 48 11.22 -3.42 -0.39
CA VAL A 48 11.39 -4.82 0.01
C VAL A 48 10.99 -5.03 1.47
N PHE A 49 11.26 -4.06 2.35
CA PHE A 49 10.82 -4.12 3.74
C PHE A 49 9.30 -4.10 3.86
N LEU A 50 8.63 -3.20 3.13
CA LEU A 50 7.17 -3.15 3.09
C LEU A 50 6.58 -4.43 2.49
N TYR A 51 7.21 -5.01 1.46
CA TYR A 51 6.84 -6.33 0.93
C TYR A 51 6.90 -7.42 2.02
N LYS A 52 7.97 -7.45 2.82
CA LYS A 52 8.12 -8.42 3.92
C LYS A 52 7.01 -8.30 4.95
N ILE A 53 6.77 -7.09 5.47
CA ILE A 53 5.75 -6.88 6.50
C ILE A 53 4.39 -7.34 5.98
N SER A 54 4.06 -6.95 4.74
CA SER A 54 2.79 -7.30 4.09
C SER A 54 2.62 -8.81 3.95
N ALA A 55 3.66 -9.53 3.50
CA ALA A 55 3.62 -10.98 3.36
C ALA A 55 3.57 -11.70 4.72
N GLY A 56 4.33 -11.23 5.71
CA GLY A 56 4.35 -11.80 7.07
C GLY A 56 3.02 -11.63 7.81
N ASN A 57 2.30 -10.54 7.54
CA ASN A 57 1.00 -10.28 8.17
C ASN A 57 -0.06 -11.33 7.79
N VAL A 58 0.05 -11.96 6.61
CA VAL A 58 -0.83 -13.08 6.24
C VAL A 58 -0.67 -14.28 7.19
N GLY A 59 0.54 -14.51 7.70
CA GLY A 59 0.78 -15.51 8.73
C GLY A 59 0.08 -15.18 10.05
N VAL A 60 0.06 -13.89 10.42
CA VAL A 60 -0.65 -13.39 11.62
C VAL A 60 -2.16 -13.64 11.48
N TRP A 61 -2.75 -13.38 10.31
CA TRP A 61 -4.19 -13.58 10.06
C TRP A 61 -4.65 -15.01 10.26
N ARG A 62 -3.79 -15.96 9.90
CA ARG A 62 -4.07 -17.40 9.99
C ARG A 62 -3.68 -17.99 11.33
N SER A 63 -3.07 -17.20 12.20
CA SER A 63 -2.55 -17.69 13.47
C SER A 63 -3.65 -17.82 14.51
N LYS A 64 -3.56 -18.88 15.32
CA LYS A 64 -4.42 -19.03 16.51
C LYS A 64 -4.15 -17.92 17.54
N ASP A 65 -2.90 -17.46 17.62
CA ASP A 65 -2.46 -16.42 18.56
C ASP A 65 -3.27 -15.13 18.38
N LEU A 66 -3.64 -14.78 17.14
CA LEU A 66 -4.52 -13.64 16.87
C LEU A 66 -5.91 -13.84 17.47
N THR A 67 -6.52 -15.00 17.27
CA THR A 67 -7.86 -15.30 17.82
C THR A 67 -7.85 -15.25 19.35
N GLU A 68 -6.81 -15.81 19.97
CA GLU A 68 -6.64 -15.83 21.42
C GLU A 68 -6.41 -14.42 21.98
N ALA A 69 -5.50 -13.65 21.39
CA ALA A 69 -5.23 -12.27 21.79
C ALA A 69 -6.47 -11.37 21.62
N THR A 70 -7.23 -11.55 20.54
CA THR A 70 -8.46 -10.77 20.31
C THR A 70 -9.50 -11.04 21.38
N SER A 71 -9.59 -12.28 21.89
CA SER A 71 -10.57 -12.64 22.93
C SER A 71 -10.35 -11.95 24.28
N THR A 72 -9.13 -11.49 24.55
CA THR A 72 -8.75 -10.81 25.81
C THR A 72 -8.65 -9.30 25.67
N MET A 73 -8.57 -8.77 24.45
CA MET A 73 -8.49 -7.34 24.17
C MET A 73 -9.84 -6.63 24.36
N CYS A 74 -9.82 -5.38 24.81
CA CYS A 74 -10.99 -4.52 24.78
C CYS A 74 -11.30 -4.09 23.33
N THR A 75 -12.52 -3.65 23.04
CA THR A 75 -12.95 -3.26 21.70
C THR A 75 -12.05 -2.17 21.07
N VAL A 76 -11.54 -1.24 21.87
CA VAL A 76 -10.65 -0.16 21.40
C VAL A 76 -9.29 -0.73 20.95
N ASP A 77 -8.71 -1.63 21.75
CA ASP A 77 -7.47 -2.33 21.41
C ASP A 77 -7.67 -3.19 20.15
N GLN A 78 -8.81 -3.87 20.03
CA GLN A 78 -9.15 -4.67 18.85
C GLN A 78 -9.25 -3.81 17.59
N LEU A 79 -9.87 -2.64 17.68
CA LEU A 79 -9.96 -1.69 16.56
C LEU A 79 -8.58 -1.17 16.17
N SER A 80 -7.76 -0.76 17.15
CA SER A 80 -6.39 -0.31 16.90
C SER A 80 -5.55 -1.40 16.22
N PHE A 81 -5.61 -2.63 16.74
CA PHE A 81 -4.91 -3.78 16.16
C PHE A 81 -5.42 -4.12 14.75
N TYR A 82 -6.74 -4.05 14.53
CA TYR A 82 -7.35 -4.25 13.21
C TYR A 82 -6.81 -3.23 12.20
N PHE A 83 -6.78 -1.94 12.56
CA PHE A 83 -6.24 -0.90 11.68
C PHE A 83 -4.74 -1.05 11.42
N ALA A 84 -3.95 -1.46 12.41
CA ALA A 84 -2.50 -1.63 12.23
C ALA A 84 -2.13 -2.88 11.40
N THR A 85 -2.99 -3.91 11.40
CA THR A 85 -2.69 -5.21 10.80
C THR A 85 -3.75 -5.60 9.76
N VAL A 86 -4.78 -6.37 10.13
CA VAL A 86 -5.71 -7.03 9.20
C VAL A 86 -6.39 -6.04 8.28
N GLY A 87 -7.04 -5.02 8.84
CA GLY A 87 -7.84 -4.05 8.12
C GLY A 87 -7.04 -3.29 7.07
N TYR A 88 -5.82 -2.86 7.41
CA TYR A 88 -4.96 -2.12 6.49
C TYR A 88 -4.59 -2.94 5.25
N PHE A 89 -4.00 -4.12 5.43
CA PHE A 89 -3.53 -4.93 4.30
C PHE A 89 -4.68 -5.60 3.52
N VAL A 90 -5.80 -5.94 4.16
CA VAL A 90 -7.03 -6.37 3.46
C VAL A 90 -7.56 -5.25 2.59
N SER A 91 -7.68 -4.02 3.12
CA SER A 91 -8.17 -2.87 2.35
C SER A 91 -7.28 -2.59 1.13
N LEU A 92 -5.95 -2.64 1.30
CA LEU A 92 -5.01 -2.52 0.18
C LEU A 92 -5.22 -3.59 -0.90
N THR A 93 -5.48 -4.84 -0.48
CA THR A 93 -5.71 -5.95 -1.41
C THR A 93 -7.05 -5.79 -2.14
N VAL A 94 -8.09 -5.32 -1.45
CA VAL A 94 -9.38 -5.01 -2.06
C VAL A 94 -9.24 -3.90 -3.09
N ILE A 95 -8.55 -2.80 -2.76
CA ILE A 95 -8.26 -1.71 -3.70
C ILE A 95 -7.50 -2.25 -4.94
N ASP A 96 -6.53 -3.12 -4.74
CA ASP A 96 -5.80 -3.71 -5.87
C ASP A 96 -6.71 -4.57 -6.76
N CYS A 97 -7.59 -5.38 -6.15
CA CYS A 97 -8.58 -6.18 -6.85
C CYS A 97 -9.60 -5.32 -7.62
N THR A 98 -10.10 -4.23 -7.03
CA THR A 98 -11.05 -3.35 -7.72
C THR A 98 -10.43 -2.68 -8.93
N VAL A 99 -9.14 -2.30 -8.87
CA VAL A 99 -8.41 -1.76 -10.04
C VAL A 99 -8.35 -2.78 -11.18
N TYR A 100 -8.08 -4.06 -10.88
CA TYR A 100 -8.10 -5.12 -11.91
C TYR A 100 -9.49 -5.33 -12.53
N LEU A 101 -10.53 -5.38 -11.69
CA LEU A 101 -11.91 -5.52 -12.17
C LEU A 101 -12.32 -4.32 -13.02
N PHE A 102 -11.95 -3.12 -12.60
CA PHE A 102 -12.21 -1.89 -13.34
C PHE A 102 -11.52 -1.89 -14.70
N LEU A 103 -10.23 -2.26 -14.76
CA LEU A 103 -9.50 -2.35 -16.03
C LEU A 103 -10.12 -3.40 -16.96
N GLY A 104 -10.45 -4.58 -16.42
CA GLY A 104 -11.13 -5.64 -17.17
C GLY A 104 -12.48 -5.18 -17.72
N PHE A 105 -13.29 -4.51 -16.89
CA PHE A 105 -14.57 -3.93 -17.30
C PHE A 105 -14.39 -2.90 -18.43
N HIS A 106 -13.41 -2.01 -18.30
CA HIS A 106 -13.16 -0.98 -19.32
C HIS A 106 -12.69 -1.59 -20.65
N ILE A 107 -11.85 -2.63 -20.61
CA ILE A 107 -11.48 -3.39 -21.80
C ILE A 107 -12.75 -3.98 -22.43
N MET A 108 -13.60 -4.67 -21.65
CA MET A 108 -14.85 -5.27 -22.16
C MET A 108 -15.79 -4.25 -22.81
N LEU A 109 -15.94 -3.05 -22.24
CA LEU A 109 -16.70 -1.97 -22.87
C LEU A 109 -16.11 -1.56 -24.21
N SER A 110 -14.78 -1.42 -24.28
CA SER A 110 -14.07 -1.11 -25.52
C SER A 110 -14.24 -2.22 -26.58
N LEU A 111 -14.29 -3.49 -26.15
CA LEU A 111 -14.60 -4.63 -27.04
C LEU A 111 -16.02 -4.53 -27.59
N ALA A 112 -16.98 -4.18 -26.74
CA ALA A 112 -18.39 -4.03 -27.10
C ALA A 112 -18.69 -2.75 -27.89
N SER A 113 -17.69 -1.92 -28.23
CA SER A 113 -17.84 -0.61 -28.86
C SER A 113 -18.74 0.36 -28.09
N VAL A 114 -18.92 0.15 -26.78
CA VAL A 114 -19.72 1.02 -25.92
C VAL A 114 -18.82 2.05 -25.28
N SER A 115 -19.14 3.33 -25.48
CA SER A 115 -18.43 4.45 -24.88
C SER A 115 -18.89 4.70 -23.44
N LEU A 116 -18.02 5.28 -22.62
CA LEU A 116 -18.39 5.75 -21.28
C LEU A 116 -19.53 6.79 -21.32
N HIS A 117 -19.64 7.53 -22.43
CA HIS A 117 -20.69 8.53 -22.62
C HIS A 117 -22.08 7.89 -22.77
N GLU A 118 -22.20 6.82 -23.57
CA GLU A 118 -23.44 6.06 -23.71
C GLU A 118 -23.84 5.39 -22.39
N LEU A 119 -22.86 4.92 -21.62
CA LEU A 119 -23.10 4.41 -20.26
C LEU A 119 -23.65 5.51 -19.34
N GLY A 120 -23.10 6.71 -19.42
CA GLY A 120 -23.58 7.88 -18.66
C GLY A 120 -25.01 8.27 -19.05
N ALA A 121 -25.36 8.19 -20.34
CA ALA A 121 -26.72 8.43 -20.82
C ALA A 121 -27.74 7.40 -20.29
N LEU A 122 -27.29 6.19 -19.97
CA LEU A 122 -28.07 5.14 -19.29
C LEU A 122 -28.15 5.34 -17.76
N GLY A 123 -27.61 6.43 -17.23
CA GLY A 123 -27.62 6.75 -15.80
C GLY A 123 -26.46 6.14 -15.01
N SER A 124 -25.42 5.62 -15.67
CA SER A 124 -24.24 5.09 -14.98
C SER A 124 -23.34 6.19 -14.42
N THR A 125 -22.90 6.03 -13.17
CA THR A 125 -21.98 6.96 -12.49
C THR A 125 -20.50 6.62 -12.70
N VAL A 126 -20.17 5.56 -13.45
CA VAL A 126 -18.80 5.09 -13.67
C VAL A 126 -17.89 6.17 -14.26
N ALA A 127 -18.44 7.08 -15.08
CA ALA A 127 -17.68 8.21 -15.63
C ALA A 127 -17.34 9.29 -14.59
N SER A 128 -18.13 9.42 -13.52
CA SER A 128 -18.02 10.50 -12.51
C SER A 128 -17.13 10.17 -11.32
N GLU A 129 -16.79 8.89 -11.12
CA GLU A 129 -16.12 8.38 -9.92
C GLU A 129 -14.66 8.86 -9.78
N TRP A 130 -14.01 9.16 -10.90
CA TRP A 130 -12.61 9.59 -10.97
C TRP A 130 -12.31 10.91 -10.27
N ILE A 131 -13.31 11.81 -10.18
CA ILE A 131 -13.12 13.16 -9.62
C ILE A 131 -13.48 13.19 -8.14
N LEU A 132 -14.60 12.58 -7.74
CA LEU A 132 -15.11 12.72 -6.38
C LEU A 132 -14.46 11.75 -5.36
N GLY A 133 -14.06 10.55 -5.80
CA GLY A 133 -13.51 9.54 -4.90
C GLY A 133 -12.05 9.82 -4.49
N PRO A 134 -11.08 9.73 -5.41
CA PRO A 134 -9.68 9.94 -5.09
C PRO A 134 -9.39 11.40 -4.71
N ALA A 135 -9.99 12.39 -5.38
CA ALA A 135 -9.57 13.78 -5.25
C ALA A 135 -10.21 14.55 -4.08
N VAL A 136 -11.04 13.93 -3.24
CA VAL A 136 -11.54 14.54 -1.99
C VAL A 136 -11.06 13.74 -0.79
N PHE A 137 -11.26 12.41 -0.81
CA PHE A 137 -10.91 11.56 0.32
C PHE A 137 -9.40 11.34 0.49
N MET A 138 -8.59 11.47 -0.57
CA MET A 138 -7.14 11.39 -0.44
C MET A 138 -6.54 12.64 0.22
N TYR A 139 -7.20 13.80 0.12
CA TYR A 139 -6.71 15.05 0.71
C TYR A 139 -7.21 15.29 2.13
N LEU A 140 -8.23 14.56 2.57
CA LEU A 140 -8.77 14.73 3.91
C LEU A 140 -7.76 14.34 5.01
N PRO A 141 -7.04 13.19 4.94
CA PRO A 141 -6.02 12.89 5.95
C PRO A 141 -4.86 13.90 5.99
N PRO A 142 -4.21 14.29 4.86
CA PRO A 142 -3.18 15.33 4.85
C PRO A 142 -3.69 16.70 5.33
N LEU A 143 -4.97 17.02 5.10
CA LEU A 143 -5.58 18.26 5.58
C LEU A 143 -5.74 18.26 7.11
N LEU A 144 -6.19 17.14 7.68
CA LEU A 144 -6.32 16.98 9.12
C LEU A 144 -4.95 16.99 9.79
N GLU A 145 -3.99 16.23 9.28
CA GLU A 145 -2.61 16.19 9.78
C GLU A 145 -1.95 17.57 9.69
N GLY A 146 -2.05 18.24 8.53
CA GLY A 146 -1.53 19.60 8.37
C GLY A 146 -2.21 20.62 9.28
N SER A 147 -3.49 20.44 9.61
CA SER A 147 -4.17 21.31 10.58
C SER A 147 -3.71 21.07 12.03
N LEU A 148 -3.39 19.82 12.38
CA LEU A 148 -2.86 19.48 13.70
C LEU A 148 -1.43 20.00 13.88
N GLU A 149 -0.60 19.89 12.84
CA GLU A 149 0.82 20.30 12.90
C GLU A 149 1.02 21.82 12.73
N TYR A 150 0.28 22.45 11.81
CA TYR A 150 0.50 23.86 11.42
C TYR A 150 -0.65 24.78 11.85
N GLY A 151 -1.64 24.25 12.58
CA GLY A 151 -2.72 25.01 13.21
C GLY A 151 -3.96 25.20 12.32
N SER A 152 -4.01 26.28 11.54
CA SER A 152 -5.25 26.64 10.84
C SER A 152 -5.51 25.76 9.60
N LEU A 153 -6.80 25.49 9.30
CA LEU A 153 -7.18 24.82 8.05
C LEU A 153 -6.73 25.59 6.81
N ALA A 154 -6.65 26.92 6.88
CA ALA A 154 -6.15 27.74 5.77
C ALA A 154 -4.66 27.50 5.51
N GLU A 155 -3.86 27.36 6.56
CA GLU A 155 -2.43 27.06 6.44
C GLU A 155 -2.20 25.62 5.96
N ALA A 156 -3.01 24.67 6.43
CA ALA A 156 -3.00 23.29 5.93
C ALA A 156 -3.34 23.23 4.44
N LEU A 157 -4.38 23.95 3.99
CA LEU A 157 -4.74 24.05 2.56
C LEU A 157 -3.63 24.71 1.74
N LYS A 158 -3.03 25.79 2.24
CA LYS A 158 -1.90 26.45 1.60
C LYS A 158 -0.75 25.47 1.40
N ARG A 159 -0.39 24.69 2.43
CA ARG A 159 0.67 23.67 2.38
C ARG A 159 0.33 22.47 1.49
N ILE A 160 -0.94 22.08 1.40
CA ILE A 160 -1.37 21.10 0.39
C ILE A 160 -1.10 21.64 -1.02
N ILE A 161 -1.23 22.93 -1.27
CA ILE A 161 -1.00 23.49 -2.61
C ILE A 161 0.49 23.76 -2.88
N SER A 162 1.20 24.37 -1.94
CA SER A 162 2.60 24.77 -2.10
C SER A 162 3.57 23.62 -1.87
N GLY A 163 3.26 22.69 -0.97
CA GLY A 163 4.14 21.64 -0.44
C GLY A 163 4.37 21.80 1.07
N PHE A 164 4.73 20.69 1.74
CA PHE A 164 4.98 20.63 3.19
C PHE A 164 6.43 20.98 3.58
N ASP A 165 7.36 20.99 2.62
CA ASP A 165 8.78 21.28 2.85
C ASP A 165 9.08 22.79 2.98
N PRO A 166 10.14 23.19 3.71
CA PRO A 166 10.56 24.60 3.81
C PRO A 166 10.94 25.23 2.46
N MET A 167 11.31 24.40 1.47
CA MET A 167 11.66 24.84 0.12
C MET A 167 10.44 25.03 -0.81
N ALA A 168 9.24 24.65 -0.35
CA ALA A 168 7.99 24.76 -1.09
C ALA A 168 7.58 26.20 -1.43
N GLU A 169 8.09 27.20 -0.68
CA GLU A 169 7.84 28.62 -0.96
C GLU A 169 8.73 29.17 -2.09
N MET A 170 9.89 28.56 -2.34
CA MET A 170 10.87 29.04 -3.33
C MET A 170 10.61 28.46 -4.74
N PHE A 171 10.05 27.26 -4.80
CA PHE A 171 9.62 26.63 -6.04
C PHE A 171 8.21 26.11 -5.79
N PRO A 172 7.19 26.42 -6.60
CA PRO A 172 5.90 25.73 -6.58
C PRO A 172 6.08 24.29 -7.11
N ALA A 173 6.98 23.55 -6.46
CA ALA A 173 7.26 22.14 -6.65
C ALA A 173 6.14 21.28 -6.08
N GLY A 174 5.20 21.86 -5.31
CA GLY A 174 4.05 21.17 -4.74
C GLY A 174 3.39 20.23 -5.76
N ILE A 175 3.00 20.72 -6.94
CA ILE A 175 2.33 19.89 -7.96
C ILE A 175 3.19 18.71 -8.42
N LEU A 176 4.47 18.94 -8.71
CA LEU A 176 5.39 17.87 -9.13
C LEU A 176 5.65 16.88 -7.99
N TYR A 177 5.84 17.39 -6.77
CA TYR A 177 6.03 16.59 -5.56
C TYR A 177 4.81 15.74 -5.29
N TRP A 178 3.60 16.27 -5.41
CA TRP A 178 2.35 15.52 -5.27
C TRP A 178 2.22 14.42 -6.31
N PHE A 179 2.55 14.72 -7.57
CA PHE A 179 2.55 13.71 -8.61
C PHE A 179 3.53 12.58 -8.29
N LEU A 180 4.76 12.90 -7.89
CA LEU A 180 5.77 11.92 -7.52
C LEU A 180 5.39 11.13 -6.25
N THR A 181 4.79 11.79 -5.25
CA THR A 181 4.28 11.17 -4.03
C THR A 181 3.13 10.22 -4.32
N LEU A 182 2.20 10.60 -5.22
CA LEU A 182 1.12 9.71 -5.67
C LEU A 182 1.68 8.48 -6.40
N LEU A 183 2.66 8.66 -7.28
CA LEU A 183 3.33 7.55 -7.96
C LEU A 183 4.02 6.62 -6.96
N PHE A 184 4.75 7.19 -6.00
CA PHE A 184 5.40 6.44 -4.93
C PHE A 184 4.39 5.67 -4.08
N PHE A 185 3.33 6.33 -3.62
CA PHE A 185 2.27 5.73 -2.80
C PHE A 185 1.58 4.58 -3.55
N THR A 186 1.20 4.80 -4.81
CA THR A 186 0.58 3.78 -5.66
C THR A 186 1.50 2.58 -5.84
N PHE A 187 2.80 2.84 -6.10
CA PHE A 187 3.80 1.80 -6.20
C PHE A 187 3.95 0.99 -4.89
N GLN A 188 3.97 1.67 -3.74
CA GLN A 188 4.07 0.98 -2.45
C GLN A 188 2.82 0.15 -2.17
N ASN A 189 1.63 0.69 -2.40
CA ASN A 189 0.36 -0.02 -2.20
C ASN A 189 0.29 -1.27 -3.07
N LYS A 190 0.68 -1.15 -4.35
CA LYS A 190 0.74 -2.29 -5.26
C LYS A 190 1.72 -3.35 -4.78
N THR A 191 2.90 -2.94 -4.30
CA THR A 191 3.91 -3.86 -3.77
C THR A 191 3.39 -4.61 -2.53
N LYS A 192 2.73 -3.92 -1.61
CA LYS A 192 2.12 -4.51 -0.41
C LYS A 192 0.98 -5.48 -0.75
N ALA A 193 0.05 -5.05 -1.59
CA ALA A 193 -1.08 -5.88 -2.03
C ALA A 193 -0.62 -7.14 -2.78
N ALA A 194 0.37 -7.01 -3.67
CA ALA A 194 0.96 -8.15 -4.36
C ALA A 194 1.67 -9.12 -3.40
N ALA A 195 2.34 -8.62 -2.36
CA ALA A 195 2.91 -9.45 -1.30
C ALA A 195 1.83 -10.26 -0.57
N VAL A 196 0.73 -9.61 -0.16
CA VAL A 196 -0.41 -10.27 0.50
C VAL A 196 -1.02 -11.33 -0.41
N ARG A 197 -1.31 -10.99 -1.67
CA ARG A 197 -1.86 -11.92 -2.66
C ARG A 197 -0.97 -13.16 -2.84
N ASN A 198 0.33 -12.95 -3.02
CA ASN A 198 1.28 -14.04 -3.21
C ASN A 198 1.41 -14.92 -1.95
N ALA A 199 1.43 -14.31 -0.76
CA ALA A 199 1.48 -15.05 0.50
C ALA A 199 0.17 -15.82 0.76
N LEU A 200 -0.97 -15.26 0.35
CA LEU A 200 -2.27 -15.92 0.44
C LEU A 200 -2.32 -17.17 -0.45
N THR A 201 -1.90 -17.07 -1.71
CA THR A 201 -1.94 -18.17 -2.69
C THR A 201 -0.87 -19.24 -2.42
N ALA A 202 0.36 -18.84 -2.11
CA ALA A 202 1.45 -19.77 -1.81
C ALA A 202 1.33 -20.40 -0.41
N GLY A 203 0.50 -19.81 0.46
CA GLY A 203 0.34 -20.22 1.85
C GLY A 203 1.57 -20.00 2.73
N THR A 204 2.60 -19.35 2.21
CA THR A 204 3.87 -19.07 2.89
C THR A 204 4.36 -17.67 2.54
N ALA A 205 5.09 -17.04 3.45
CA ALA A 205 5.72 -15.75 3.21
C ALA A 205 7.12 -15.99 2.62
N SER A 206 7.29 -15.76 1.31
CA SER A 206 8.61 -15.85 0.68
C SER A 206 9.54 -14.81 1.31
N TYR A 207 10.53 -15.27 2.08
CA TYR A 207 11.56 -14.41 2.63
C TYR A 207 12.36 -13.78 1.48
N LYS A 208 12.39 -12.44 1.42
CA LYS A 208 13.29 -11.68 0.55
C LYS A 208 14.36 -11.05 1.41
N ALA A 209 15.66 -11.21 1.16
CA ALA A 209 16.65 -10.55 2.00
C ALA A 209 16.56 -9.02 1.87
N THR A 210 16.09 -8.33 2.91
CA THR A 210 16.33 -6.89 3.08
C THR A 210 17.77 -6.76 3.57
N GLY A 211 18.73 -6.76 2.65
CA GLY A 211 20.13 -6.50 3.01
C GLY A 211 20.30 -5.16 3.74
N ARG A 212 21.51 -4.92 4.23
CA ARG A 212 21.98 -3.59 4.65
C ARG A 212 23.00 -3.09 3.63
N PRO A 213 22.57 -2.76 2.40
CA PRO A 213 23.48 -2.15 1.45
C PRO A 213 23.95 -0.81 2.02
N ASN A 214 25.16 -0.40 1.65
CA ASN A 214 25.63 0.94 1.99
C ASN A 214 24.65 1.96 1.38
N ALA A 215 24.42 3.08 2.07
CA ALA A 215 23.53 4.13 1.58
C ALA A 215 23.91 4.60 0.16
N ASN A 216 25.22 4.57 -0.15
CA ASN A 216 25.78 4.96 -1.44
C ASN A 216 25.74 3.86 -2.52
N THR A 217 25.15 2.68 -2.23
CA THR A 217 25.03 1.62 -3.23
C THR A 217 24.02 2.04 -4.30
N ARG A 218 24.51 2.20 -5.53
CA ARG A 218 23.67 2.53 -6.68
C ARG A 218 23.12 1.26 -7.30
N LEU A 219 21.82 1.25 -7.55
CA LEU A 219 21.14 0.23 -8.34
C LEU A 219 20.89 0.77 -9.73
N THR A 220 21.08 -0.06 -10.75
CA THR A 220 20.72 0.35 -12.11
C THR A 220 19.19 0.31 -12.28
N LEU A 221 18.69 1.04 -13.28
CA LEU A 221 17.28 0.99 -13.64
C LEU A 221 16.87 -0.42 -14.09
N LEU A 222 17.80 -1.17 -14.73
CA LEU A 222 17.59 -2.55 -15.11
C LEU A 222 17.39 -3.46 -13.89
N ASP A 223 18.24 -3.35 -12.87
CA ASP A 223 18.10 -4.15 -11.63
C ASP A 223 16.76 -3.90 -10.95
N THR A 224 16.38 -2.62 -10.89
CA THR A 224 15.10 -2.20 -10.31
C THR A 224 13.93 -2.74 -11.12
N PHE A 225 13.98 -2.63 -12.45
CA PHE A 225 12.94 -3.16 -13.33
C PHE A 225 12.80 -4.68 -13.19
N LEU A 226 13.90 -5.43 -13.23
CA LEU A 226 13.88 -6.89 -13.10
C LEU A 226 13.27 -7.36 -11.78
N GLN A 227 13.49 -6.61 -10.71
CA GLN A 227 12.93 -6.91 -9.39
C GLN A 227 11.41 -6.71 -9.32
N TYR A 228 10.88 -5.67 -9.98
CA TYR A 228 9.47 -5.28 -9.88
C TYR A 228 8.60 -5.70 -11.07
N ARG A 229 9.20 -6.16 -12.19
CA ARG A 229 8.48 -6.56 -13.42
C ARG A 229 7.33 -7.53 -13.19
N HIS A 230 7.53 -8.53 -12.34
CA HIS A 230 6.52 -9.56 -12.09
C HIS A 230 5.37 -9.07 -11.19
N LEU A 231 5.64 -8.08 -10.34
CA LEU A 231 4.68 -7.56 -9.37
C LEU A 231 3.81 -6.44 -9.98
N HIS A 232 4.40 -5.62 -10.84
CA HIS A 232 3.79 -4.39 -11.34
C HIS A 232 3.43 -4.44 -12.83
N TYR A 233 4.29 -5.02 -13.67
CA TYR A 233 4.20 -4.85 -15.12
C TYR A 233 3.60 -6.06 -15.84
N LYS A 234 3.83 -7.28 -15.33
CA LYS A 234 3.37 -8.52 -15.98
C LYS A 234 1.89 -8.47 -16.33
N ASP A 235 1.05 -8.08 -15.37
CA ASP A 235 -0.39 -8.10 -15.57
C ASP A 235 -0.82 -7.03 -16.58
N ALA A 236 -0.23 -5.83 -16.53
CA ALA A 236 -0.49 -4.77 -17.50
C ALA A 236 -0.10 -5.18 -18.93
N VAL A 237 1.03 -5.86 -19.10
CA VAL A 237 1.48 -6.38 -20.41
C VAL A 237 0.51 -7.45 -20.93
N ILE A 238 -0.01 -8.32 -20.05
CA ILE A 238 -1.00 -9.33 -20.42
C ILE A 238 -2.30 -8.66 -20.89
N PHE A 239 -2.80 -7.66 -20.16
CA PHE A 239 -4.00 -6.91 -20.57
C PHE A 239 -3.80 -6.18 -21.91
N LEU A 240 -2.64 -5.54 -22.10
CA LEU A 240 -2.29 -4.89 -23.36
C LEU A 240 -2.25 -5.90 -24.51
N LEU A 241 -1.65 -7.07 -24.29
CA LEU A 241 -1.58 -8.13 -25.29
C LEU A 241 -2.98 -8.64 -25.66
N TYR A 242 -3.87 -8.87 -24.69
CA TYR A 242 -5.26 -9.24 -24.99
C TYR A 242 -5.99 -8.16 -25.79
N PHE A 243 -5.79 -6.89 -25.46
CA PHE A 243 -6.39 -5.79 -26.20
C PHE A 243 -5.87 -5.71 -27.65
N VAL A 244 -4.56 -5.84 -27.86
CA VAL A 244 -3.94 -5.82 -29.20
C VAL A 244 -4.41 -7.01 -30.04
N LEU A 245 -4.40 -8.23 -29.47
CA LEU A 245 -4.87 -9.43 -30.17
C LEU A 245 -6.32 -9.27 -30.63
N TYR A 246 -7.20 -8.75 -29.76
CA TYR A 246 -8.57 -8.47 -30.14
C TYR A 246 -8.67 -7.48 -31.30
N LYS A 247 -7.98 -6.33 -31.20
CA LYS A 247 -8.01 -5.32 -32.26
C LYS A 247 -7.49 -5.85 -33.59
N SER A 248 -6.47 -6.71 -33.56
CA SER A 248 -5.96 -7.38 -34.77
C SER A 248 -6.92 -8.41 -35.37
N ALA A 249 -7.79 -9.03 -34.57
CA ALA A 249 -8.79 -9.99 -35.04
C ALA A 249 -10.06 -9.31 -35.58
N SER A 250 -10.30 -8.06 -35.20
CA SER A 250 -11.42 -7.23 -35.68
C SER A 250 -11.13 -6.44 -36.96
N LEU A 251 -9.89 -6.52 -37.48
CA LEU A 251 -9.46 -5.98 -38.78
C LEU A 251 -9.55 -7.06 -39.85
#